data_AF-A0A4V1T0U0-F1
#
_entry.id   AF-A0A4V1T0U0-F1
#
_cell.length_a   1.000
_cell.length_b   1.000
_cell.length_c   1.000
_cell.angle_alpha   90.00
_cell.angle_beta   90.00
_cell.angle_gamma   90.00
#
_symmetry.space_group_name_H-M   'P 1'
#
loop_
_entity.id
_entity.type
_entity.pdbx_description
1 polymer ?
#
loop_
_entity_poly.entity_id
_entity_poly.type
_entity_poly.pdbx_seq_one_letter_code
_entity_poly.pdbx_strand_id
1 'polypeptide(L)'
;MRIKNTTCTIEPSTIIAGLNPQTVNGVNPGTLVIEKDAKIIAKGTADDPVIFTSKYMVDGSTAITPLPGDFGGLIIIGQSYTYRSRAIYLAGAGLGEAPVEIPYGGTNEDHSSGQLQQSC
;
A
#
# COMPACT_ATOMS: atom_id res chain seq x y z
N MET A 1 -5.12 -1.07 4.37
CA MET A 1 -6.08 -0.23 3.59
C MET A 1 -6.11 -0.68 2.13
N ARG A 2 -7.28 -0.67 1.49
CA ARG A 2 -7.45 -1.03 0.06
C ARG A 2 -8.09 0.13 -0.70
N ILE A 3 -7.53 0.50 -1.85
CA ILE A 3 -8.06 1.50 -2.78
C ILE A 3 -8.59 0.75 -4.01
N LYS A 4 -9.85 1.04 -4.39
CA LYS A 4 -10.57 0.38 -5.47
C LYS A 4 -11.24 1.41 -6.36
N ASN A 5 -11.14 1.24 -7.68
CA ASN A 5 -11.86 2.02 -8.70
C ASN A 5 -11.84 3.54 -8.48
N THR A 6 -10.72 4.06 -7.96
CA THR A 6 -10.53 5.49 -7.67
C THR A 6 -9.05 5.84 -7.68
N THR A 7 -8.76 7.13 -7.68
CA THR A 7 -7.39 7.66 -7.53
C THR A 7 -7.16 8.05 -6.07
N CYS A 8 -6.12 7.47 -5.46
CA CYS A 8 -5.57 7.89 -4.19
C CYS A 8 -4.49 8.94 -4.46
N THR A 9 -4.79 10.20 -4.19
CA THR A 9 -3.80 11.29 -4.23
C THR A 9 -3.21 11.47 -2.83
N ILE A 10 -1.89 11.47 -2.76
CA ILE A 10 -1.11 11.74 -1.55
C ILE A 10 -0.29 12.99 -1.84
N GLU A 11 -0.65 14.06 -1.14
CA GLU A 11 0.02 15.35 -1.31
C GLU A 11 1.47 15.27 -0.84
N PRO A 12 2.37 16.07 -1.43
CA PRO A 12 3.73 16.25 -0.89
C PRO A 12 3.70 16.61 0.59
N SER A 13 4.75 16.24 1.33
CA SER A 13 4.84 16.44 2.78
C SER A 13 3.80 15.65 3.61
N THR A 14 3.16 14.64 3.01
CA THR A 14 2.27 13.71 3.74
C THR A 14 3.04 12.56 4.36
N ILE A 15 2.73 12.26 5.63
CA ILE A 15 3.20 11.05 6.31
C ILE A 15 2.07 10.00 6.35
N ILE A 16 2.35 8.83 5.79
CA ILE A 16 1.50 7.65 5.85
C ILE A 16 2.07 6.70 6.89
N ALA A 17 1.33 6.56 7.98
CA ALA A 17 1.76 5.77 9.13
C ALA A 17 0.99 4.44 9.21
N GLY A 18 1.72 3.34 9.15
CA GLY A 18 1.19 2.00 9.39
C GLY A 18 1.22 1.63 10.87
N LEU A 19 0.41 0.66 11.26
CA LEU A 19 0.39 0.13 12.62
C LEU A 19 0.48 -1.40 12.57
N ASN A 20 1.06 -2.01 13.60
CA ASN A 20 1.33 -3.45 13.58
C ASN A 20 0.03 -4.25 13.75
N PRO A 21 -0.26 -5.29 12.93
CA PRO A 21 -1.44 -6.13 13.14
C PRO A 21 -1.48 -6.79 14.53
N GLN A 22 -0.31 -7.11 15.10
CA GLN A 22 -0.20 -7.64 16.46
C GLN A 22 -0.65 -6.63 17.54
N THR A 23 -0.71 -5.33 17.21
CA THR A 23 -1.07 -4.25 18.14
C THR A 23 -2.55 -3.83 18.06
N VAL A 24 -3.29 -4.31 17.05
CA VAL A 24 -4.70 -3.91 16.80
C VAL A 24 -5.68 -5.07 16.61
N ASN A 25 -5.45 -6.22 17.26
CA ASN A 25 -6.38 -7.36 17.23
C ASN A 25 -6.76 -7.84 15.82
N GLY A 26 -5.78 -7.95 14.91
CA GLY A 26 -5.88 -8.83 13.75
C GLY A 26 -6.26 -8.21 12.40
N VAL A 27 -6.64 -6.94 12.33
CA VAL A 27 -6.75 -6.23 11.04
C VAL A 27 -5.41 -5.57 10.78
N ASN A 28 -4.71 -5.85 9.68
CA ASN A 28 -3.40 -5.24 9.40
C ASN A 28 -3.55 -3.82 8.82
N PRO A 29 -3.38 -2.76 9.62
CA PRO A 29 -3.51 -1.39 9.15
C PRO A 29 -2.22 -0.90 8.44
N GLY A 30 -1.15 -1.69 8.44
CA GLY A 30 0.16 -1.30 7.92
C GLY A 30 0.34 -1.42 6.41
N THR A 31 -0.54 -2.13 5.68
CA THR A 31 -0.40 -2.33 4.23
C THR A 31 -1.34 -1.43 3.44
N LEU A 32 -0.83 -0.69 2.46
CA LEU A 32 -1.63 0.04 1.47
C LEU A 32 -1.69 -0.76 0.16
N VAL A 33 -2.89 -1.10 -0.31
CA VAL A 33 -3.11 -1.85 -1.54
C VAL A 33 -3.86 -1.00 -2.56
N ILE A 34 -3.24 -0.76 -3.72
CA ILE A 34 -3.84 -0.13 -4.90
C ILE A 34 -4.24 -1.26 -5.84
N GLU A 35 -5.54 -1.56 -5.90
CA GLU A 35 -6.05 -2.65 -6.75
C GLU A 35 -6.06 -2.28 -8.23
N LYS A 36 -6.30 -3.28 -9.08
CA LYS A 36 -6.63 -3.03 -10.48
C LYS A 36 -7.76 -2.00 -10.57
N ASP A 37 -7.74 -1.17 -11.60
CA ASP A 37 -8.66 -0.04 -11.82
C ASP A 37 -8.53 1.12 -10.81
N ALA A 38 -7.68 0.99 -9.78
CA ALA A 38 -7.29 2.10 -8.92
C ALA A 38 -5.94 2.71 -9.34
N LYS A 39 -5.70 3.94 -8.89
CA LYS A 39 -4.45 4.66 -9.13
C LYS A 39 -3.91 5.27 -7.84
N ILE A 40 -2.59 5.44 -7.79
CA ILE A 40 -1.90 6.23 -6.77
C ILE A 40 -1.18 7.41 -7.43
N ILE A 41 -1.31 8.60 -6.87
CA ILE A 41 -0.54 9.79 -7.24
C ILE A 41 0.14 10.30 -5.99
N ALA A 42 1.44 10.00 -5.86
CA ALA A 42 2.26 10.43 -4.74
C ALA A 42 3.59 10.94 -5.31
N LYS A 43 3.78 12.26 -5.32
CA LYS A 43 4.94 12.91 -5.95
C LYS A 43 5.79 13.63 -4.91
N GLY A 44 6.40 12.86 -4.02
CA GLY A 44 7.35 13.41 -3.05
C GLY A 44 8.60 13.96 -3.72
N THR A 45 9.17 15.02 -3.15
CA THR A 45 10.46 15.58 -3.53
C THR A 45 11.35 15.69 -2.30
N ALA A 46 12.67 15.86 -2.49
CA ALA A 46 13.59 15.97 -1.35
C ALA A 46 13.18 17.08 -0.36
N ASP A 47 12.61 18.18 -0.87
CA ASP A 47 12.13 19.30 -0.05
C ASP A 47 10.73 19.03 0.55
N ASP A 48 9.88 18.29 -0.16
CA ASP A 48 8.51 17.91 0.26
C ASP A 48 8.27 16.40 0.14
N PRO A 49 8.82 15.57 1.05
CA PRO A 49 8.80 14.13 0.89
C PRO A 49 7.42 13.52 1.19
N VAL A 50 7.11 12.40 0.53
CA VAL A 50 6.04 11.49 0.97
C VAL A 50 6.68 10.38 1.77
N ILE A 51 6.31 10.28 3.05
CA ILE A 51 6.98 9.38 4.01
C ILE A 51 6.05 8.23 4.38
N PHE A 52 6.53 7.00 4.23
CA PHE A 52 5.87 5.80 4.73
C PHE A 52 6.61 5.29 5.96
N THR A 53 5.91 5.14 7.09
CA THR A 53 6.59 4.83 8.37
C THR A 53 5.68 4.12 9.38
N SER A 54 6.22 3.82 10.56
CA SER A 54 5.47 3.33 11.71
C SER A 54 4.67 4.45 12.38
N LYS A 55 3.47 4.12 12.89
CA LYS A 55 2.65 5.00 13.72
C LYS A 55 3.38 5.49 14.97
N TYR A 56 4.31 4.69 15.50
CA TYR A 56 5.10 5.04 16.67
C TYR A 56 6.20 6.08 16.37
N MET A 57 6.49 6.37 15.09
CA MET A 57 7.38 7.47 14.71
C MET A 57 6.67 8.83 14.66
N VAL A 58 5.33 8.86 14.72
CA VAL A 58 4.53 10.07 14.52
C VAL A 58 3.56 10.36 15.67
N ASP A 59 3.50 9.50 16.69
CA ASP A 59 2.58 9.67 17.83
C ASP A 59 3.16 10.50 18.98
N GLY A 60 4.44 10.90 18.88
CA GLY A 60 5.14 11.67 19.90
C GLY A 60 5.48 10.89 21.17
N SER A 61 5.24 9.57 21.20
CA SER A 61 5.51 8.72 22.35
C SER A 61 6.92 8.13 22.25
N THR A 62 7.80 8.51 23.18
CA THR A 62 9.14 7.91 23.28
C THR A 62 9.13 6.53 23.93
N ALA A 63 7.97 6.07 24.42
CA ALA A 63 7.82 4.81 25.13
C ALA A 63 7.50 3.62 24.19
N ILE A 64 7.23 3.88 22.91
CA ILE A 64 6.85 2.85 21.95
C ILE A 64 7.83 2.88 20.78
N THR A 65 8.50 1.75 20.57
CA THR A 65 9.52 1.60 19.53
C THR A 65 8.89 1.05 18.26
N PRO A 66 9.25 1.55 17.07
CA PRO A 66 8.86 0.95 15.80
C PRO A 66 9.24 -0.53 15.76
N LEU A 67 8.30 -1.38 15.34
CA LEU A 67 8.50 -2.81 15.17
C LEU A 67 8.48 -3.18 13.69
N PRO A 68 9.20 -4.25 13.30
CA PRO A 68 9.02 -4.85 11.99
C PRO A 68 7.54 -5.17 11.74
N GLY A 69 7.03 -4.76 10.57
CA GLY A 69 5.64 -4.95 10.19
C GLY A 69 4.68 -3.83 10.59
N ASP A 70 5.14 -2.77 11.27
CA ASP A 70 4.31 -1.57 11.51
C ASP A 70 3.84 -0.95 10.19
N PHE A 71 4.74 -0.80 9.23
CA PHE A 71 4.39 -0.56 7.85
C PHE A 71 4.55 -1.87 7.06
N GLY A 72 3.43 -2.50 6.73
CA GLY A 72 3.36 -3.76 6.00
C GLY A 72 3.69 -3.64 4.51
N GLY A 73 3.71 -2.41 3.99
CA GLY A 73 4.19 -2.10 2.63
C GLY A 73 3.12 -1.49 1.73
N LEU A 74 3.55 -1.19 0.50
CA LEU A 74 2.71 -0.70 -0.59
C LEU A 74 2.63 -1.77 -1.68
N ILE A 75 1.42 -2.14 -2.07
CA ILE A 75 1.13 -3.11 -3.13
C ILE A 75 0.39 -2.35 -4.23
N ILE A 76 0.91 -2.40 -5.46
CA ILE A 76 0.29 -1.80 -6.64
C ILE A 76 0.02 -2.89 -7.67
N ILE A 77 -1.24 -3.00 -8.08
CA ILE A 77 -1.70 -4.09 -8.94
C ILE A 77 -2.01 -3.56 -10.34
N GLY A 78 -1.39 -4.18 -11.35
CA GLY A 78 -1.56 -3.84 -12.77
C GLY A 78 -2.50 -4.78 -13.52
N GLN A 79 -2.83 -4.37 -14.76
CA GLN A 79 -3.75 -5.09 -15.66
C GLN A 79 -3.07 -5.68 -16.91
N SER A 80 -1.74 -5.74 -16.93
CA SER A 80 -1.01 -6.34 -18.07
C SER A 80 -1.19 -7.87 -18.10
N TYR A 81 -0.84 -8.47 -19.23
CA TYR A 81 -0.85 -9.92 -19.42
C TYR A 81 -0.01 -10.61 -18.34
N THR A 82 -0.52 -11.73 -17.86
CA THR A 82 0.25 -12.64 -17.02
C THR A 82 0.37 -13.97 -17.74
N TYR A 83 1.43 -14.73 -17.46
CA TYR A 83 1.60 -16.09 -18.00
C TYR A 83 0.58 -17.10 -17.45
N ARG A 84 -0.44 -16.63 -16.73
CA ARG A 84 -1.38 -17.45 -15.99
C ARG A 84 -2.77 -17.26 -16.59
N SER A 85 -3.41 -18.39 -16.92
CA SER A 85 -4.66 -18.45 -17.68
C SER A 85 -5.93 -18.18 -16.86
N ARG A 86 -5.82 -17.86 -15.57
CA ARG A 86 -6.94 -17.60 -14.66
C ARG A 86 -6.62 -16.43 -13.74
N ALA A 87 -7.64 -15.71 -13.27
CA ALA A 87 -7.47 -14.69 -12.23
C ALA A 87 -6.71 -15.29 -11.05
N ILE A 88 -5.55 -14.71 -10.73
CA ILE A 88 -4.80 -15.10 -9.55
C ILE A 88 -5.06 -14.09 -8.47
N TYR A 89 -5.35 -14.62 -7.29
CA TYR A 89 -5.51 -13.84 -6.09
C TYR A 89 -4.15 -13.65 -5.43
N LEU A 90 -3.87 -12.42 -5.02
CA LEU A 90 -2.67 -12.13 -4.25
C LEU A 90 -2.76 -12.83 -2.88
N ALA A 91 -2.01 -13.92 -2.72
CA ALA A 91 -1.83 -14.57 -1.43
C ALA A 91 -0.97 -13.67 -0.53
N GLY A 92 -1.42 -13.46 0.72
CA GLY A 92 -0.58 -12.79 1.70
C GLY A 92 -0.40 -11.29 1.47
N ALA A 93 -1.43 -10.56 1.05
CA ALA A 93 -1.44 -9.07 1.11
C ALA A 93 -1.32 -8.51 2.54
N GLY A 94 -1.06 -9.37 3.53
CA GLY A 94 -1.02 -9.06 4.95
C GLY A 94 -2.27 -8.32 5.33
N LEU A 95 -3.47 -8.83 5.07
CA LEU A 95 -4.73 -8.15 5.41
C LEU A 95 -5.51 -8.84 6.53
N GLY A 96 -4.94 -9.87 7.17
CA GLY A 96 -5.57 -10.58 8.30
C GLY A 96 -6.72 -11.53 7.92
N GLU A 97 -7.28 -11.40 6.72
CA GLU A 97 -8.42 -12.20 6.27
C GLU A 97 -7.97 -13.48 5.49
N ALA A 98 -8.66 -14.59 5.76
CA ALA A 98 -8.65 -15.79 4.90
C ALA A 98 -9.02 -15.39 3.45
N PRO A 99 -8.50 -16.13 2.45
CA PRO A 99 -7.88 -15.56 1.25
C PRO A 99 -8.61 -14.32 0.72
N VAL A 100 -7.99 -13.15 0.90
CA VAL A 100 -8.47 -11.95 0.22
C VAL A 100 -8.26 -12.17 -1.28
N GLU A 101 -9.37 -12.34 -1.98
CA GLU A 101 -9.40 -12.42 -3.43
C GLU A 101 -9.06 -11.04 -4.03
N ILE A 102 -7.76 -10.77 -4.21
CA ILE A 102 -7.28 -9.57 -4.91
C ILE A 102 -6.77 -9.97 -6.29
N PRO A 103 -7.59 -9.82 -7.35
CA PRO A 103 -7.20 -10.22 -8.70
C PRO A 103 -6.08 -9.31 -9.22
N TYR A 104 -5.07 -9.92 -9.86
CA TYR A 104 -4.05 -9.20 -10.62
C TYR A 104 -4.00 -9.67 -12.08
N GLY A 105 -3.42 -8.82 -12.94
CA GLY A 105 -3.31 -9.09 -14.37
C GLY A 105 -4.55 -8.71 -15.17
N GLY A 106 -4.45 -8.86 -16.48
CA GLY A 106 -5.50 -8.52 -17.44
C GLY A 106 -4.98 -8.60 -18.88
N THR A 107 -5.55 -7.77 -19.75
CA THR A 107 -5.20 -7.69 -21.18
C THR A 107 -4.86 -6.26 -21.61
N ASN A 108 -4.46 -5.41 -20.67
CA ASN A 108 -4.17 -4.01 -20.93
C ASN A 108 -2.68 -3.74 -20.64
N GLU A 109 -1.87 -3.89 -21.68
CA GLU A 109 -0.42 -3.65 -21.66
C GLU A 109 -0.05 -2.19 -21.38
N ASP A 110 -0.91 -1.25 -21.73
CA ASP A 110 -0.72 0.19 -21.52
C ASP A 110 -1.24 0.67 -20.15
N HIS A 111 -1.62 -0.26 -19.27
CA HIS A 111 -2.17 0.07 -17.97
C HIS A 111 -1.16 0.80 -17.07
N SER A 112 -1.53 1.99 -16.60
CA SER A 112 -0.81 2.72 -15.54
C SER A 112 -1.64 2.78 -14.26
N SER A 113 -1.07 2.27 -13.18
CA SER A 113 -1.60 2.41 -11.81
C SER A 113 -1.23 3.77 -11.17
N GLY A 114 -0.72 4.73 -11.94
CA GLY A 114 -0.37 6.07 -11.49
C GLY A 114 1.14 6.32 -11.34
N GLN A 115 1.52 7.20 -10.41
CA GLN A 115 2.89 7.68 -10.21
C GLN A 115 3.24 7.67 -8.72
N LEU A 116 4.38 7.06 -8.41
CA LEU A 116 4.97 7.03 -7.07
C LEU A 116 6.40 7.56 -7.16
N GLN A 117 6.69 8.61 -6.41
CA GLN A 117 8.01 9.15 -6.20
C GLN A 117 8.21 9.37 -4.70
N GLN A 118 9.25 8.73 -4.17
CA GLN A 118 9.72 8.88 -2.80
C GLN A 118 11.13 9.48 -2.89
N SER A 119 11.41 10.45 -2.04
CA SER A 119 12.74 11.04 -1.87
C SER A 119 13.25 10.70 -0.49
N CYS A 120 14.51 10.30 -0.42
CA CYS A 120 15.23 9.95 0.80
C CYS A 120 15.87 11.17 1.44
#